data_AF-A0A838WEJ5-F1
#
_entry.id   AF-A0A838WEJ5-F1
#
_cell.length_a   1.000
_cell.length_b   1.000
_cell.length_c   1.000
_cell.angle_alpha   90.00
_cell.angle_beta   90.00
_cell.angle_gamma   90.00
#
_symmetry.space_group_name_H-M   'P 1'
#
loop_
_entity.id
_entity.type
_entity.pdbx_description
1 polymer ?
#
loop_
_entity_poly.entity_id
_entity_poly.type
_entity_poly.pdbx_seq_one_letter_code
_entity_poly.pdbx_strand_id
1 'polypeptide(L)'
;MSMPPFDKHPELIVWTEEPFNAEPPPELLRRQWLTPRELFFARNHAPVPEIEPASYRLEIGGMVEKPLSLLLRELRERFPRRSVTAVLQCAGNRRDELMAAAPIPGEVPWRAGAIGNAEWTGAPLREVLRAAGTDAGAAHVAFVGLDEVRKNDRTFGFGGSIPMAKAMAEEVLLAYEMNGEPLPPEHG
;
A
#
# COMPACT_ATOMS: atom_id res chain seq x y z
N MET A 1 -0.09 16.10 23.72
CA MET A 1 -0.59 15.60 22.43
C MET A 1 -0.81 14.11 22.59
N SER A 2 -1.97 13.60 22.17
CA SER A 2 -2.23 12.15 22.14
C SER A 2 -1.21 11.50 21.21
N MET A 3 -0.78 10.27 21.53
CA MET A 3 0.01 9.49 20.59
C MET A 3 -0.83 9.21 19.34
N PRO A 4 -0.26 9.32 18.13
CA PRO A 4 -0.97 8.92 16.93
C PRO A 4 -1.28 7.41 16.97
N PRO A 5 -2.33 6.95 16.25
CA PRO A 5 -2.69 5.52 16.21
C PRO A 5 -1.58 4.67 15.57
N PHE A 6 -1.72 3.34 15.64
CA PHE A 6 -0.84 2.35 14.99
C PHE A 6 0.63 2.39 15.43
N ASP A 7 0.88 2.72 16.71
CA ASP A 7 2.24 2.84 17.28
C ASP A 7 3.15 3.80 16.48
N LYS A 8 2.54 4.77 15.81
CA LYS A 8 3.25 5.78 15.04
C LYS A 8 4.03 6.73 15.93
N HIS A 9 5.12 7.25 15.37
CA HIS A 9 6.00 8.18 16.06
C HIS A 9 5.24 9.45 16.46
N PRO A 10 5.36 9.96 17.71
CA PRO A 10 4.58 11.10 18.19
C PRO A 10 4.87 12.43 17.48
N GLU A 11 6.01 12.52 16.78
CA GLU A 11 6.39 13.70 16.00
C GLU A 11 5.91 13.66 14.53
N LEU A 12 5.08 12.68 14.13
CA LEU A 12 4.47 12.71 12.81
C LEU A 12 3.58 13.95 12.63
N ILE A 13 3.61 14.52 11.43
CA ILE A 13 2.68 15.57 11.02
C ILE A 13 1.38 14.88 10.60
N VAL A 14 0.36 14.91 11.47
CA VAL A 14 -0.96 14.34 11.20
C VAL A 14 -1.82 15.38 10.49
N TRP A 15 -2.29 15.06 9.28
CA TRP A 15 -3.17 15.93 8.49
C TRP A 15 -4.65 15.63 8.71
N THR A 16 -4.98 14.36 8.82
CA THR A 16 -6.35 13.90 9.11
C THR A 16 -6.29 12.68 10.03
N GLU A 17 -7.19 12.63 11.00
CA GLU A 17 -7.30 11.48 11.92
C GLU A 17 -8.12 10.34 11.29
N GLU A 18 -9.21 10.69 10.58
CA GLU A 18 -10.09 9.73 9.92
C GLU A 18 -10.52 10.24 8.53
N PRO A 19 -10.08 9.60 7.42
CA PRO A 19 -9.08 8.53 7.37
C PRO A 19 -7.69 9.01 7.81
N PHE A 20 -6.88 8.14 8.41
CA PHE A 20 -5.58 8.53 8.95
C PHE A 20 -4.59 8.91 7.84
N ASN A 21 -4.08 10.15 7.83
CA ASN A 21 -3.05 10.60 6.90
C ASN A 21 -1.97 11.37 7.65
N ALA A 22 -0.72 10.90 7.57
CA ALA A 22 0.39 11.50 8.29
C ALA A 22 1.73 11.34 7.55
N GLU A 23 2.64 12.29 7.73
CA GLU A 23 4.01 12.24 7.17
C GLU A 23 5.08 12.53 8.23
N PRO A 24 6.29 11.96 8.11
CA PRO A 24 7.39 12.33 8.97
C PRO A 24 7.90 13.73 8.65
N PRO A 25 8.35 14.50 9.65
CA PRO A 25 9.08 15.74 9.40
C PRO A 25 10.41 15.43 8.66
N PRO A 26 10.91 16.34 7.82
CA PRO A 26 12.10 16.10 7.00
C PRO A 26 13.33 15.65 7.78
N GLU A 27 13.51 16.15 8.99
CA GLU A 27 14.62 15.83 9.89
C GLU A 27 14.60 14.38 10.35
N LEU A 28 13.42 13.77 10.50
CA LEU A 28 13.24 12.37 10.86
C LEU A 28 13.30 11.46 9.63
N LEU A 29 12.65 11.87 8.54
CA LEU A 29 12.60 11.12 7.28
C LEU A 29 14.00 10.73 6.76
N ARG A 30 14.96 11.66 6.84
CA ARG A 30 16.31 11.51 6.29
C ARG A 30 17.32 10.86 7.25
N ARG A 31 16.91 10.42 8.45
CA ARG A 31 17.84 9.87 9.46
C ARG A 31 18.39 8.51 9.07
N GLN A 32 17.61 7.72 8.35
CA GLN A 32 17.93 6.34 8.01
C GLN A 32 17.64 6.09 6.53
N TRP A 33 18.42 5.17 5.93
CA TRP A 33 18.22 4.76 4.54
C TRP A 33 16.88 4.05 4.32
N LEU A 34 16.54 3.15 5.24
CA LEU A 34 15.21 2.57 5.34
C LEU A 34 14.44 3.38 6.38
N THR A 35 13.31 3.96 5.98
CA THR A 35 12.43 4.70 6.87
C THR A 35 11.84 3.72 7.90
N PRO A 36 12.04 3.97 9.22
CA PRO A 36 11.42 3.15 10.26
C PRO A 36 9.90 3.06 10.12
N ARG A 37 9.28 1.94 10.50
CA ARG A 37 7.86 1.68 10.24
C ARG A 37 6.96 2.72 10.92
N GLU A 38 7.32 3.13 12.13
CA GLU A 38 6.66 4.17 12.92
C GLU A 38 6.81 5.59 12.30
N LEU A 39 7.75 5.77 11.37
CA LEU A 39 7.97 7.02 10.63
C LEU A 39 7.49 6.97 9.17
N PHE A 40 7.22 5.79 8.62
CA PHE A 40 6.76 5.67 7.23
C PHE A 40 5.40 6.36 7.07
N PHE A 41 5.29 7.25 6.07
CA PHE A 41 4.08 8.04 5.85
C PHE A 41 2.85 7.14 5.66
N ALA A 42 1.71 7.54 6.21
CA ALA A 42 0.44 6.82 6.06
C ALA A 42 -0.48 7.62 5.14
N ARG A 43 -0.99 6.99 4.09
CA ARG A 43 -1.99 7.60 3.20
C ARG A 43 -3.20 6.67 3.08
N ASN A 44 -4.28 6.99 3.79
CA ASN A 44 -5.52 6.23 3.76
C ASN A 44 -6.67 7.02 3.12
N HIS A 45 -7.48 6.34 2.31
CA HIS A 45 -8.69 6.91 1.66
C HIS A 45 -9.98 6.62 2.43
N ALA A 46 -9.95 5.62 3.31
CA ALA A 46 -11.04 5.18 4.17
C ALA A 46 -10.45 4.68 5.52
N PRO A 47 -11.28 4.35 6.53
CA PRO A 47 -10.80 3.69 7.73
C PRO A 47 -9.99 2.42 7.41
N VAL A 48 -8.97 2.14 8.23
CA VAL A 48 -8.11 0.96 8.06
C VAL A 48 -8.95 -0.30 8.39
N PRO A 49 -9.04 -1.30 7.48
CA PRO A 49 -9.79 -2.51 7.74
C PRO A 49 -9.22 -3.32 8.91
N GLU A 50 -10.09 -3.87 9.75
CA GLU A 50 -9.71 -4.89 10.74
C GLU A 50 -9.71 -6.27 10.08
N ILE A 51 -8.55 -6.93 10.02
CA ILE A 51 -8.37 -8.20 9.32
C ILE A 51 -7.91 -9.26 10.31
N GLU A 52 -8.62 -10.39 10.37
CA GLU A 52 -8.14 -11.61 11.04
C GLU A 52 -7.25 -12.41 10.07
N PRO A 53 -5.92 -12.46 10.29
CA PRO A 53 -4.99 -13.06 9.32
C PRO A 53 -5.25 -14.54 9.04
N ALA A 54 -5.81 -15.29 9.99
CA ALA A 54 -6.07 -16.72 9.83
C ALA A 54 -7.23 -17.02 8.86
N SER A 55 -8.16 -16.07 8.68
CA SER A 55 -9.35 -16.23 7.83
C SER A 55 -9.29 -15.39 6.55
N TYR A 56 -8.35 -14.43 6.46
CA TYR A 56 -8.11 -13.64 5.24
C TYR A 56 -7.91 -14.51 4.01
N ARG A 57 -8.52 -14.10 2.89
CA ARG A 57 -8.35 -14.69 1.57
C ARG A 57 -8.01 -13.64 0.53
N LEU A 58 -6.96 -13.89 -0.23
CA LEU A 58 -6.64 -13.18 -1.47
C LEU A 58 -7.32 -13.90 -2.64
N GLU A 59 -8.25 -13.20 -3.29
CA GLU A 59 -8.96 -13.70 -4.46
C GLU A 59 -8.26 -13.25 -5.75
N ILE A 60 -7.95 -14.22 -6.63
CA ILE A 60 -7.40 -13.99 -7.96
C ILE A 60 -8.40 -14.53 -8.99
N GLY A 61 -8.93 -13.65 -9.82
CA GLY A 61 -9.92 -13.99 -10.84
C GLY A 61 -9.76 -13.15 -12.11
N GLY A 62 -10.86 -13.00 -12.87
CA GLY A 62 -10.86 -12.29 -14.15
C GLY A 62 -10.43 -13.19 -15.30
N MET A 63 -9.51 -12.69 -16.16
CA MET A 63 -9.00 -13.41 -17.32
C MET A 63 -7.90 -14.40 -16.93
N VAL A 64 -8.28 -15.45 -16.18
CA VAL A 64 -7.40 -16.52 -15.71
C VAL A 64 -8.04 -17.88 -15.95
N GLU A 65 -7.24 -18.89 -16.25
CA GLU A 65 -7.71 -20.27 -16.43
C GLU A 65 -8.19 -20.89 -15.12
N LYS A 66 -7.50 -20.57 -14.01
CA LYS A 66 -7.71 -21.15 -12.68
C LYS A 66 -7.81 -20.04 -11.64
N PRO A 67 -9.02 -19.55 -11.33
CA PRO A 67 -9.21 -18.65 -10.21
C PRO A 67 -8.65 -19.25 -8.92
N LEU A 68 -8.00 -18.42 -8.10
CA LEU A 68 -7.38 -18.84 -6.84
C LEU A 68 -8.01 -18.07 -5.68
N SER A 69 -8.24 -18.77 -4.57
CA SER A 69 -8.57 -18.17 -3.27
C SER A 69 -7.52 -18.61 -2.27
N LEU A 70 -6.59 -17.72 -1.93
CA LEU A 70 -5.39 -18.04 -1.15
C LEU A 70 -5.51 -17.50 0.27
N LEU A 71 -5.31 -18.36 1.27
CA LEU A 71 -5.04 -17.88 2.63
C LEU A 71 -3.69 -17.18 2.70
N LEU A 72 -3.49 -16.29 3.67
CA LEU A 72 -2.19 -15.62 3.87
C LEU A 72 -1.04 -16.62 4.06
N ARG A 73 -1.27 -17.72 4.81
CA ARG A 73 -0.29 -18.80 4.97
C ARG A 73 0.06 -19.49 3.66
N GLU A 74 -0.93 -19.71 2.79
CA GLU A 74 -0.73 -20.37 1.50
C GLU A 74 0.05 -19.47 0.54
N LEU A 75 -0.20 -18.15 0.58
CA LEU A 75 0.59 -17.18 -0.18
C LEU A 75 2.07 -17.22 0.21
N ARG A 76 2.37 -17.36 1.51
CA ARG A 76 3.75 -17.44 2.05
C ARG A 76 4.43 -18.78 1.74
N GLU A 77 3.70 -19.88 1.79
CA GLU A 77 4.26 -21.23 1.65
C GLU A 77 4.38 -21.68 0.18
N ARG A 78 3.44 -21.28 -0.69
CA ARG A 78 3.37 -21.76 -2.08
C ARG A 78 4.28 -21.03 -3.04
N PHE A 79 4.69 -19.81 -2.72
CA PHE A 79 5.41 -18.92 -3.64
C PHE A 79 6.77 -18.54 -3.05
N PRO A 80 7.80 -18.32 -3.89
CA PRO A 80 9.13 -17.96 -3.40
C PRO A 80 9.07 -16.61 -2.66
N ARG A 81 9.73 -16.52 -1.51
CA ARG A 81 9.89 -15.26 -0.77
C ARG A 81 10.92 -14.38 -1.49
N ARG A 82 10.54 -13.16 -1.86
CA ARG A 82 11.43 -12.16 -2.48
C ARG A 82 11.37 -10.84 -1.73
N SER A 83 12.54 -10.22 -1.56
CA SER A 83 12.69 -8.89 -0.96
C SER A 83 13.08 -7.87 -2.02
N VAL A 84 12.49 -6.67 -1.95
CA VAL A 84 12.78 -5.53 -2.82
C VAL A 84 12.82 -4.27 -1.96
N THR A 85 13.95 -3.56 -1.97
CA THR A 85 14.01 -2.20 -1.41
C THR A 85 13.42 -1.23 -2.41
N ALA A 86 12.34 -0.55 -2.02
CA ALA A 86 11.65 0.41 -2.88
C ALA A 86 11.14 1.63 -2.10
N VAL A 87 11.23 2.77 -2.78
CA VAL A 87 10.63 4.02 -2.33
C VAL A 87 9.18 4.07 -2.80
N LEU A 88 8.26 4.32 -1.88
CA LEU A 88 6.90 4.74 -2.21
C LEU A 88 6.81 6.26 -2.06
N GLN A 89 6.28 6.92 -3.07
CA GLN A 89 6.04 8.37 -3.07
C GLN A 89 4.59 8.63 -3.46
N CYS A 90 3.88 9.40 -2.65
CA CYS A 90 2.53 9.84 -2.99
C CYS A 90 2.58 10.82 -4.17
N ALA A 91 1.63 10.72 -5.10
CA ALA A 91 1.46 11.71 -6.16
C ALA A 91 1.21 13.13 -5.61
N GLY A 92 0.72 13.24 -4.38
CA GLY A 92 0.51 14.50 -3.68
C GLY A 92 1.72 15.04 -2.92
N ASN A 93 2.90 14.40 -2.96
CA ASN A 93 4.06 14.89 -2.23
C ASN A 93 4.41 16.35 -2.62
N ARG A 94 4.65 17.22 -1.64
CA ARG A 94 4.87 18.67 -1.80
C ARG A 94 3.68 19.45 -2.38
N ARG A 95 2.45 18.99 -2.13
CA ARG A 95 1.24 19.68 -2.59
C ARG A 95 1.04 21.03 -1.89
N ASP A 96 1.54 21.19 -0.68
CA ASP A 96 1.50 22.47 0.03
C ASP A 96 2.13 23.62 -0.80
N GLU A 97 3.20 23.34 -1.53
CA GLU A 97 3.84 24.31 -2.43
C GLU A 97 2.96 24.68 -3.63
N LEU A 98 2.19 23.74 -4.16
CA LEU A 98 1.19 24.02 -5.20
C LEU A 98 0.02 24.84 -4.62
N MET A 99 -0.40 24.54 -3.39
CA MET A 99 -1.47 25.27 -2.70
C MET A 99 -1.11 26.71 -2.37
N ALA A 100 0.19 27.01 -2.19
CA ALA A 100 0.67 28.38 -2.06
C ALA A 100 0.44 29.21 -3.35
N ALA A 101 0.39 28.57 -4.52
CA ALA A 101 0.06 29.22 -5.79
C ALA A 101 -1.45 29.34 -6.02
N ALA A 102 -2.22 28.27 -5.73
CA ALA A 102 -3.68 28.28 -5.84
C ALA A 102 -4.32 27.21 -4.94
N PRO A 103 -5.46 27.49 -4.26
CA PRO A 103 -6.14 26.50 -3.44
C PRO A 103 -6.52 25.23 -4.20
N ILE A 104 -6.36 24.08 -3.56
CA ILE A 104 -6.78 22.76 -4.08
C ILE A 104 -7.76 22.14 -3.06
N PRO A 105 -9.05 22.46 -3.13
CA PRO A 105 -10.02 22.07 -2.11
C PRO A 105 -10.13 20.55 -1.95
N GLY A 106 -10.20 20.09 -0.70
CA GLY A 106 -10.39 18.67 -0.36
C GLY A 106 -9.13 17.80 -0.47
N GLU A 107 -7.99 18.36 -0.87
CA GLU A 107 -6.73 17.63 -0.92
C GLU A 107 -5.91 17.79 0.36
N VAL A 108 -5.16 16.74 0.72
CA VAL A 108 -4.24 16.77 1.86
C VAL A 108 -3.03 17.66 1.52
N PRO A 109 -2.68 18.67 2.35
CA PRO A 109 -1.60 19.60 2.06
C PRO A 109 -0.23 19.02 2.42
N TRP A 110 0.12 17.87 1.82
CA TRP A 110 1.41 17.20 2.07
C TRP A 110 2.58 18.15 1.86
N ARG A 111 3.52 18.11 2.80
CA ARG A 111 4.87 18.66 2.66
C ARG A 111 5.74 17.65 1.91
N ALA A 112 7.06 17.69 2.12
CA ALA A 112 8.03 16.84 1.45
C ALA A 112 8.15 15.40 2.02
N GLY A 113 7.33 15.03 3.00
CA GLY A 113 7.39 13.76 3.73
C GLY A 113 6.40 12.70 3.27
N ALA A 114 5.57 12.94 2.25
CA ALA A 114 4.70 11.91 1.66
C ALA A 114 5.49 10.93 0.76
N ILE A 115 6.59 10.41 1.32
CA ILE A 115 7.58 9.54 0.70
C ILE A 115 8.25 8.70 1.78
N GLY A 116 8.58 7.44 1.48
CA GLY A 116 9.30 6.56 2.40
C GLY A 116 10.01 5.44 1.66
N ASN A 117 11.13 4.97 2.19
CA ASN A 117 11.90 3.85 1.63
C ASN A 117 11.86 2.67 2.58
N ALA A 118 11.53 1.48 2.09
CA ALA A 118 11.48 0.28 2.91
C ALA A 118 11.93 -0.94 2.10
N GLU A 119 12.37 -1.97 2.83
CA GLU A 119 12.48 -3.31 2.26
C GLU A 119 11.12 -4.01 2.35
N TRP A 120 10.54 -4.33 1.20
CA TRP A 120 9.27 -5.03 1.09
C TRP A 120 9.56 -6.50 0.82
N THR A 121 8.91 -7.39 1.56
CA THR A 121 9.06 -8.83 1.35
C THR A 121 7.71 -9.51 1.12
N GLY A 122 7.64 -10.34 0.08
CA GLY A 122 6.40 -10.93 -0.38
C GLY A 122 6.56 -12.02 -1.43
N ALA A 123 5.42 -12.49 -1.91
CA ALA A 123 5.35 -13.37 -3.08
C ALA A 123 5.46 -12.52 -4.37
N PRO A 124 6.30 -12.88 -5.35
CA PRO A 124 6.32 -12.19 -6.64
C PRO A 124 4.98 -12.34 -7.35
N LEU A 125 4.36 -11.21 -7.72
CA LEU A 125 3.04 -11.19 -8.36
C LEU A 125 3.00 -12.07 -9.61
N ARG A 126 4.07 -12.02 -10.41
CA ARG A 126 4.23 -12.84 -11.63
C ARG A 126 4.07 -14.34 -11.38
N GLU A 127 4.52 -14.87 -10.25
CA GLU A 127 4.41 -16.31 -9.95
C GLU A 127 2.98 -16.68 -9.57
N VAL A 128 2.27 -15.78 -8.87
CA VAL A 128 0.85 -15.96 -8.56
C VAL A 128 0.01 -15.91 -9.84
N LEU A 129 0.29 -14.96 -10.74
CA LEU A 129 -0.39 -14.85 -12.04
C LEU A 129 -0.11 -16.04 -12.97
N ARG A 130 1.10 -16.60 -12.94
CA ARG A 130 1.44 -17.85 -13.65
C ARG A 130 0.68 -19.03 -13.06
N ALA A 131 0.60 -19.14 -11.74
CA ALA A 131 -0.13 -20.21 -11.08
C ALA A 131 -1.64 -20.16 -11.37
N ALA A 132 -2.21 -18.97 -11.55
CA ALA A 132 -3.60 -18.77 -11.96
C ALA A 132 -3.83 -19.06 -13.46
N GLY A 133 -2.77 -19.08 -14.28
CA GLY A 133 -2.87 -19.23 -15.74
C GLY A 133 -3.50 -18.00 -16.39
N THR A 134 -2.81 -16.85 -16.34
CA THR A 134 -3.29 -15.61 -16.97
C THR A 134 -3.47 -15.74 -18.49
N ASP A 135 -4.60 -15.25 -19.00
CA ASP A 135 -4.91 -15.22 -20.43
C ASP A 135 -3.96 -14.29 -21.20
N ALA A 136 -3.54 -14.68 -22.40
CA ALA A 136 -2.60 -13.91 -23.22
C ALA A 136 -3.16 -12.56 -23.70
N GLY A 137 -4.49 -12.39 -23.72
CA GLY A 137 -5.18 -11.14 -24.05
C GLY A 137 -5.39 -10.21 -22.85
N ALA A 138 -5.04 -10.61 -21.63
CA ALA A 138 -5.19 -9.76 -20.44
C ALA A 138 -4.22 -8.57 -20.48
N ALA A 139 -4.79 -7.35 -20.53
CA ALA A 139 -3.99 -6.12 -20.68
C ALA A 139 -3.51 -5.52 -19.35
N HIS A 140 -4.28 -5.69 -18.28
CA HIS A 140 -4.02 -5.09 -16.97
C HIS A 140 -4.29 -6.08 -15.84
N VAL A 141 -3.62 -5.85 -14.70
CA VAL A 141 -3.97 -6.47 -13.42
C VAL A 141 -4.56 -5.39 -12.54
N ALA A 142 -5.81 -5.58 -12.12
CA ALA A 142 -6.50 -4.68 -11.21
C ALA A 142 -6.39 -5.20 -9.77
N PHE A 143 -6.25 -4.27 -8.82
CA PHE A 143 -6.18 -4.54 -7.40
C PHE A 143 -7.33 -3.81 -6.71
N VAL A 144 -7.94 -4.49 -5.74
CA VAL A 144 -9.04 -3.95 -4.92
C VAL A 144 -8.72 -4.27 -3.46
N GLY A 145 -8.68 -3.24 -2.63
CA GLY A 145 -8.52 -3.32 -1.19
C GLY A 145 -9.83 -3.68 -0.48
N LEU A 146 -9.71 -4.00 0.81
CA LEU A 146 -10.84 -4.32 1.69
C LEU A 146 -11.49 -3.05 2.30
N ASP A 147 -10.91 -1.89 2.07
CA ASP A 147 -11.34 -0.62 2.63
C ASP A 147 -12.61 -0.09 1.97
N GLU A 148 -13.53 0.48 2.76
CA GLU A 148 -14.81 0.97 2.25
C GLU A 148 -14.76 2.45 1.87
N VAL A 149 -14.28 2.75 0.66
CA VAL A 149 -14.25 4.13 0.15
C VAL A 149 -15.66 4.57 -0.28
N ARG A 150 -16.15 5.68 0.29
CA ARG A 150 -17.40 6.32 -0.13
C ARG A 150 -17.13 7.48 -1.09
N LYS A 151 -17.60 7.37 -2.33
CA LYS A 151 -17.52 8.45 -3.33
C LYS A 151 -18.70 8.40 -4.29
N ASN A 152 -19.29 9.55 -4.62
CA ASN A 152 -20.43 9.68 -5.56
C ASN A 152 -21.58 8.72 -5.21
N ASP A 153 -21.98 8.71 -3.93
CA ASP A 153 -23.04 7.83 -3.38
C ASP A 153 -22.83 6.33 -3.57
N ARG A 154 -21.58 5.91 -3.79
CA ARG A 154 -21.18 4.50 -3.89
C ARG A 154 -20.13 4.17 -2.85
N THR A 155 -20.18 2.95 -2.35
CA THR A 155 -19.13 2.34 -1.51
C THR A 155 -18.43 1.26 -2.32
N PHE A 156 -17.09 1.28 -2.35
CA PHE A 156 -16.27 0.31 -3.08
C PHE A 156 -14.88 0.19 -2.45
N GLY A 157 -14.21 -0.95 -2.68
CA GLY A 157 -12.81 -1.17 -2.32
C GLY A 157 -11.87 -0.21 -3.04
N PHE A 158 -10.92 0.43 -2.35
CA PHE A 158 -9.94 1.27 -3.03
C PHE A 158 -9.12 0.42 -4.00
N GLY A 159 -8.81 0.96 -5.18
CA GLY A 159 -8.18 0.15 -6.19
C GLY A 159 -7.57 0.95 -7.33
N GLY A 160 -6.75 0.23 -8.08
CA GLY A 160 -6.07 0.71 -9.27
C GLY A 160 -5.61 -0.48 -10.11
N SER A 161 -4.94 -0.21 -11.21
CA SER A 161 -4.38 -1.28 -12.04
C SER A 161 -3.00 -0.90 -12.56
N ILE A 162 -2.24 -1.93 -12.91
CA ILE A 162 -0.98 -1.79 -13.63
C ILE A 162 -1.06 -2.58 -14.94
N PRO A 163 -0.33 -2.18 -15.99
CA PRO A 163 -0.23 -2.97 -17.21
C PRO A 163 0.32 -4.37 -16.92
N MET A 164 -0.17 -5.38 -17.64
CA MET A 164 0.25 -6.78 -17.47
C MET A 164 1.78 -6.96 -17.57
N ALA A 165 2.43 -6.21 -18.48
CA ALA A 165 3.88 -6.21 -18.61
C ALA A 165 4.60 -5.81 -17.30
N LYS A 166 4.06 -4.82 -16.56
CA LYS A 166 4.59 -4.44 -15.24
C LYS A 166 4.25 -5.48 -14.19
N ALA A 167 3.04 -6.05 -14.20
CA ALA A 167 2.65 -7.10 -13.25
C ALA A 167 3.51 -8.38 -13.34
N MET A 168 4.03 -8.67 -14.54
CA MET A 168 4.94 -9.79 -14.81
C MET A 168 6.42 -9.47 -14.52
N ALA A 169 6.73 -8.22 -14.15
CA ALA A 169 8.10 -7.80 -13.83
C ALA A 169 8.61 -8.48 -12.54
N GLU A 170 9.93 -8.51 -12.41
CA GLU A 170 10.65 -9.20 -11.34
C GLU A 170 10.33 -8.64 -9.95
N GLU A 171 10.16 -7.33 -9.86
CA GLU A 171 10.14 -6.54 -8.64
C GLU A 171 8.74 -6.31 -8.06
N VAL A 172 7.68 -6.71 -8.76
CA VAL A 172 6.31 -6.52 -8.24
C VAL A 172 5.97 -7.64 -7.26
N LEU A 173 5.65 -7.25 -6.04
CA LEU A 173 5.35 -8.15 -4.93
C LEU A 173 3.90 -8.02 -4.48
N LEU A 174 3.34 -9.13 -4.02
CA LEU A 174 2.28 -9.16 -3.02
C LEU A 174 2.98 -9.23 -1.65
N ALA A 175 3.28 -8.06 -1.08
CA ALA A 175 4.04 -7.93 0.15
C ALA A 175 3.21 -8.34 1.38
N TYR A 176 3.86 -8.99 2.34
CA TYR A 176 3.28 -9.33 3.65
C TYR A 176 4.23 -9.01 4.81
N GLU A 177 5.38 -8.40 4.50
CA GLU A 177 6.42 -7.95 5.41
C GLU A 177 7.01 -6.62 4.91
N MET A 178 7.38 -5.77 5.86
CA MET A 178 8.03 -4.47 5.66
C MET A 178 9.16 -4.33 6.68
N ASN A 179 10.37 -4.04 6.21
CA ASN A 179 11.59 -3.94 7.02
C ASN A 179 11.82 -5.16 7.94
N GLY A 180 11.52 -6.37 7.44
CA GLY A 180 11.73 -7.63 8.16
C GLY A 180 10.65 -8.00 9.18
N GLU A 181 9.60 -7.19 9.33
CA GLU A 181 8.47 -7.45 10.23
C GLU A 181 7.16 -7.54 9.45
N PRO A 182 6.09 -8.16 10.00
CA PRO A 182 4.78 -8.16 9.36
C PRO A 182 4.30 -6.75 9.01
N LEU A 183 3.54 -6.62 7.91
CA LEU A 183 2.91 -5.34 7.57
C LEU A 183 2.05 -4.86 8.74
N PRO A 184 2.25 -3.62 9.23
CA PRO A 184 1.34 -3.03 10.18
C PRO A 184 0.04 -2.61 9.46
N PRO A 185 -1.10 -2.52 10.17
CA PRO A 185 -2.41 -2.34 9.55
C PRO A 185 -2.52 -1.14 8.61
N GLU A 186 -1.84 -0.04 8.89
CA GLU A 186 -1.91 1.18 8.10
C GLU A 186 -1.04 1.17 6.82
N HIS A 187 -0.26 0.11 6.57
CA HIS A 187 0.53 -0.09 5.34
C HIS A 187 0.15 -1.36 4.55
N GLY A 188 -1.03 -1.94 4.80
CA GLY A 188 -1.50 -3.13 4.08
C GLY A 188 -2.96 -3.46 4.33
#